data_AF-A0A815HT95-F1
#
_entry.id   AF-A0A815HT95-F1
#
_cell.length_a   1.000
_cell.length_b   1.000
_cell.length_c   1.000
_cell.angle_alpha   90.00
_cell.angle_beta   90.00
_cell.angle_gamma   90.00
#
_symmetry.space_group_name_H-M   'P 1'
#
loop_
_entity.id
_entity.type
_entity.pdbx_description
1 polymer ?
#
loop_
_entity_poly.entity_id
_entity_poly.type
_entity_poly.pdbx_seq_one_letter_code
_entity_poly.pdbx_strand_id
1 'polypeptide(L)'
;MASTTPPGLAKDYQNLASQYPLCKKCSMHKPPRTHHCRWCDACVLKFDHHCICKQHCVGFYNHRYFFQFCCFMAIGCMYAGTMGFREYQIARLGEHRFSHLDIFFKPFIVLNAFGIINYITYSIFIAALVVSFLLITLVCWHGRMISRGITSVERLFNQDYTKQCTKQGFLFVNPYDLGLVENWKQFFNVRTIGEFIRHVLWPSTHLPSGNGIIWTNCNGQNLNKQTKPSSQTRTDSKQDIQPKEPMESMKDR
;
A
#
# COMPACT_ATOMS: atom_id res chain seq x y z
N MET A 1 5.35 15.32 2.61
CA MET A 1 5.99 14.03 2.92
C MET A 1 5.61 12.94 1.92
N ALA A 2 4.34 12.54 1.80
CA ALA A 2 3.95 11.49 0.82
C ALA A 2 4.36 11.79 -0.63
N SER A 3 4.31 13.06 -1.07
CA SER A 3 4.70 13.50 -2.42
C SER A 3 6.17 13.87 -2.58
N THR A 4 6.87 14.17 -1.49
CA THR A 4 8.23 14.75 -1.52
C THR A 4 9.31 13.74 -1.15
N THR A 5 8.95 12.68 -0.42
CA THR A 5 9.89 11.64 -0.03
C THR A 5 10.09 10.68 -1.20
N PRO A 6 11.33 10.49 -1.68
CA PRO A 6 11.60 9.53 -2.75
C PRO A 6 11.27 8.11 -2.28
N PRO A 7 10.84 7.22 -3.19
CA PRO A 7 10.39 5.87 -2.81
C PRO A 7 11.53 4.92 -2.40
N GLY A 8 12.79 5.29 -2.70
CA GLY A 8 13.98 4.46 -2.54
C GLY A 8 14.36 3.80 -3.84
N LEU A 9 15.48 4.21 -4.43
CA LEU A 9 15.94 3.69 -5.70
C LEU A 9 17.03 2.64 -5.45
N ALA A 10 16.96 1.52 -6.16
CA ALA A 10 17.95 0.46 -6.02
C ALA A 10 19.35 0.89 -6.49
N LYS A 11 19.46 1.95 -7.30
CA LYS A 11 20.74 2.47 -7.78
C LYS A 11 21.63 2.98 -6.63
N ASP A 12 21.01 3.45 -5.55
CA ASP A 12 21.69 4.01 -4.40
C ASP A 12 22.42 2.93 -3.57
N TYR A 13 22.21 1.64 -3.89
CA TYR A 13 22.68 0.51 -3.12
C TYR A 13 23.36 -0.59 -3.95
N GLN A 14 23.87 -0.27 -5.14
CA GLN A 14 24.44 -1.27 -6.05
C GLN A 14 25.61 -2.07 -5.45
N ASN A 15 26.46 -1.42 -4.65
CA ASN A 15 27.59 -2.08 -4.00
C ASN A 15 27.16 -3.17 -3.02
N LEU A 16 25.98 -3.03 -2.40
CA LEU A 16 25.40 -4.03 -1.48
C LEU A 16 24.53 -5.06 -2.20
N ALA A 17 24.23 -4.82 -3.48
CA ALA A 17 23.26 -5.59 -4.25
C ALA A 17 23.89 -6.55 -5.26
N SER A 18 25.22 -6.62 -5.37
CA SER A 18 25.97 -7.39 -6.39
C SER A 18 25.62 -8.88 -6.47
N GLN A 19 25.00 -9.45 -5.44
CA GLN A 19 24.56 -10.85 -5.42
C GLN A 19 23.14 -11.09 -5.99
N TYR A 20 22.41 -10.05 -6.39
CA TYR A 20 21.00 -10.17 -6.82
C TYR A 20 20.81 -10.17 -8.34
N PRO A 21 19.69 -10.71 -8.85
CA PRO A 21 19.42 -10.69 -10.29
C PRO A 21 19.49 -9.28 -10.91
N LEU A 22 19.99 -9.18 -12.13
CA LEU A 22 20.06 -7.92 -12.88
C LEU A 22 18.69 -7.52 -13.44
N CYS A 23 18.37 -6.23 -13.37
CA CYS A 23 17.31 -5.65 -14.16
C CYS A 23 17.82 -5.39 -15.58
N LYS A 24 17.20 -6.02 -16.58
CA LYS A 24 17.57 -5.86 -18.00
C LYS A 24 17.45 -4.42 -18.53
N LYS A 25 16.55 -3.61 -17.95
CA LYS A 25 16.29 -2.24 -18.41
C LYS A 25 17.26 -1.23 -17.81
N CYS A 26 17.49 -1.33 -16.51
CA CYS A 26 18.36 -0.39 -15.81
C CYS A 26 19.84 -0.85 -15.78
N SER A 27 20.13 -2.11 -16.11
CA SER A 27 21.47 -2.71 -16.02
C SER A 27 22.07 -2.66 -14.61
N MET A 28 21.23 -2.89 -13.59
CA MET A 28 21.63 -2.86 -12.18
C MET A 28 21.01 -4.03 -11.43
N HIS A 29 21.68 -4.45 -10.35
CA HIS A 29 21.24 -5.56 -9.51
C HIS A 29 19.98 -5.14 -8.73
N LYS A 30 19.05 -6.08 -8.59
CA LYS A 30 17.70 -5.87 -8.08
C LYS A 30 17.54 -6.57 -6.73
N PRO A 31 17.71 -5.85 -5.60
CA PRO A 31 17.48 -6.42 -4.27
C PRO A 31 16.11 -7.07 -4.11
N PRO A 32 15.91 -7.92 -3.09
CA PRO A 32 14.61 -8.51 -2.79
C PRO A 32 13.53 -7.43 -2.68
N ARG A 33 12.31 -7.77 -3.11
CA ARG A 33 11.13 -6.88 -3.11
C ARG A 33 11.25 -5.61 -3.96
N THR A 34 12.36 -5.41 -4.67
CA THR A 34 12.51 -4.31 -5.63
C THR A 34 11.71 -4.64 -6.88
N HIS A 35 11.18 -3.66 -7.63
CA HIS A 35 10.68 -3.88 -8.98
C HIS A 35 10.95 -2.66 -9.87
N HIS A 36 11.09 -2.89 -11.18
CA HIS A 36 11.27 -1.80 -12.15
C HIS A 36 9.90 -1.19 -12.48
N CYS A 37 9.75 0.11 -12.25
CA CYS A 37 8.60 0.87 -12.69
C CYS A 37 8.85 1.42 -14.10
N ARG A 38 7.98 1.06 -15.06
CA ARG A 38 8.08 1.54 -16.44
C ARG A 38 7.84 3.05 -16.56
N TRP A 39 6.95 3.61 -15.76
CA TRP A 39 6.61 5.04 -15.83
C TRP A 39 7.73 5.94 -15.29
N CYS A 40 8.42 5.51 -14.24
CA CYS A 40 9.55 6.27 -13.68
C CYS A 40 10.91 5.82 -14.23
N ASP A 41 10.93 4.82 -15.11
CA ASP A 41 12.13 4.17 -15.66
C ASP A 41 13.21 3.83 -14.62
N ALA A 42 12.77 3.32 -13.47
CA ALA A 42 13.66 3.10 -12.33
C ALA A 42 13.27 1.87 -11.51
N CYS A 43 14.27 1.20 -10.93
CA CYS A 43 14.07 0.14 -9.94
C CYS A 43 13.82 0.75 -8.55
N VAL A 44 12.64 0.47 -8.00
CA VAL A 44 12.17 1.00 -6.71
C VAL A 44 12.21 -0.10 -5.65
N LEU A 45 12.80 0.19 -4.49
CA LEU A 45 12.86 -0.72 -3.35
C LEU A 45 11.47 -0.95 -2.74
N LYS A 46 11.18 -2.19 -2.29
CA LYS A 46 9.87 -2.60 -1.76
C LYS A 46 8.71 -2.03 -2.58
N PHE A 47 8.78 -2.17 -3.90
CA PHE A 47 7.86 -1.51 -4.82
C PHE A 47 6.43 -2.00 -4.59
N ASP A 48 5.51 -1.06 -4.38
CA ASP A 48 4.10 -1.36 -4.23
C ASP A 48 3.34 -1.06 -5.51
N HIS A 49 3.33 0.19 -5.96
CA HIS A 49 2.70 0.59 -7.22
C HIS A 49 3.22 1.96 -7.70
N HIS A 50 2.95 2.29 -8.95
CA HIS A 50 3.04 3.66 -9.45
C HIS A 50 1.68 4.33 -9.29
N CYS A 51 1.60 5.36 -8.44
CA CYS A 51 0.34 6.04 -8.18
C CYS A 51 0.12 7.14 -9.21
N ILE A 52 -0.87 6.97 -10.08
CA ILE A 52 -1.20 7.96 -11.13
C ILE A 52 -1.61 9.30 -10.51
N CYS A 53 -2.40 9.25 -9.43
CA CYS A 53 -2.89 10.46 -8.74
C CYS A 53 -1.77 11.30 -8.11
N LYS A 54 -0.64 10.67 -7.76
CA LYS A 54 0.53 11.35 -7.19
C LYS A 54 1.65 11.55 -8.21
N GLN A 55 1.57 10.89 -9.37
CA GLN A 55 2.63 10.83 -10.38
C GLN A 55 3.99 10.35 -9.84
N HIS A 56 3.95 9.56 -8.76
CA HIS A 56 5.13 9.05 -8.07
C HIS A 56 4.93 7.59 -7.69
N CYS A 57 6.04 6.85 -7.63
CA CYS A 57 6.05 5.49 -7.10
C CYS A 57 5.86 5.47 -5.58
N VAL A 58 5.17 4.43 -5.12
CA VAL A 58 5.09 4.06 -3.70
C VAL A 58 6.04 2.88 -3.48
N GLY A 59 7.00 3.08 -2.60
CA GLY A 59 8.08 2.14 -2.30
C GLY A 59 8.54 2.24 -0.85
N PHE A 60 9.69 1.65 -0.53
CA PHE A 60 10.18 1.45 0.84
C PHE A 60 10.11 2.69 1.74
N TYR A 61 10.62 3.84 1.29
CA TYR A 61 10.73 5.04 2.13
C TYR A 61 9.45 5.87 2.24
N ASN A 62 8.49 5.71 1.31
CA ASN A 62 7.29 6.54 1.28
C ASN A 62 5.97 5.77 1.43
N HIS A 63 6.00 4.43 1.51
CA HIS A 63 4.80 3.59 1.64
C HIS A 63 3.93 4.00 2.84
N ARG A 64 4.54 4.22 4.01
CA ARG A 64 3.79 4.65 5.20
C ARG A 64 3.11 6.01 5.02
N TYR A 65 3.76 6.95 4.33
CA TYR A 65 3.22 8.27 4.11
C TYR A 65 2.05 8.24 3.14
N PHE A 66 2.11 7.37 2.14
CA PHE A 66 0.98 7.11 1.26
C PHE A 66 -0.21 6.55 2.05
N PHE A 67 0.02 5.55 2.89
CA PHE A 67 -1.05 4.97 3.72
C PHE A 67 -1.68 6.01 4.67
N GLN A 68 -0.84 6.78 5.39
CA GLN A 68 -1.30 7.87 6.26
C GLN A 68 -2.07 8.94 5.49
N PHE A 69 -1.59 9.34 4.29
CA PHE A 69 -2.28 10.27 3.42
C PHE A 69 -3.70 9.78 3.09
N CYS A 70 -3.86 8.51 2.73
CA CYS A 70 -5.18 7.94 2.44
C CYS A 70 -6.10 7.96 3.69
N CYS A 71 -5.57 7.63 4.87
CA CYS A 71 -6.33 7.70 6.12
C CYS A 71 -6.79 9.13 6.45
N PHE A 72 -5.88 10.11 6.41
CA PHE A 72 -6.23 11.51 6.70
C PHE A 72 -7.18 12.10 5.66
N MET A 73 -7.03 11.75 4.38
CA MET A 73 -7.97 12.15 3.34
C MET A 73 -9.36 11.56 3.58
N ALA A 74 -9.47 10.30 4.01
CA ALA A 74 -10.76 9.69 4.35
C ALA A 74 -11.43 10.43 5.52
N ILE A 75 -10.68 10.71 6.60
CA ILE A 75 -11.17 11.47 7.76
C ILE A 75 -11.60 12.89 7.34
N GLY A 76 -10.80 13.57 6.54
CA GLY A 76 -11.11 14.91 6.04
C GLY A 76 -12.36 14.96 5.17
N CYS A 77 -12.57 13.95 4.30
CA CYS A 77 -13.78 13.84 3.49
C CYS A 77 -15.01 13.56 4.36
N MET A 78 -14.89 12.69 5.37
CA MET A 78 -15.98 12.45 6.32
C MET A 78 -16.36 13.72 7.08
N TYR A 79 -15.38 14.49 7.56
CA TYR A 79 -15.61 15.76 8.23
C TYR A 79 -16.27 16.81 7.31
N ALA A 80 -15.79 16.94 6.06
CA ALA A 80 -16.42 17.83 5.09
C ALA A 80 -17.87 17.41 4.79
N GLY A 81 -18.14 16.10 4.73
CA GLY A 81 -19.48 15.56 4.56
C GLY A 81 -20.41 15.89 5.74
N THR A 82 -19.97 15.71 6.98
CA THR A 82 -20.79 16.02 8.16
C THR A 82 -21.09 17.52 8.27
N MET A 83 -20.10 18.37 7.96
CA MET A 83 -20.30 19.82 7.89
C MET A 83 -21.28 20.20 6.75
N GLY A 84 -21.10 19.65 5.55
CA GLY A 84 -22.01 19.90 4.42
C GLY A 84 -23.45 19.47 4.71
N PHE A 85 -23.64 18.33 5.39
CA PHE A 85 -24.95 17.86 5.82
C PHE A 85 -25.60 18.79 6.86
N ARG A 86 -24.83 19.25 7.85
CA ARG A 86 -25.30 20.20 8.87
C ARG A 86 -25.77 21.50 8.23
N GLU A 87 -24.97 22.07 7.32
CA GLU A 87 -25.34 23.31 6.63
C GLU A 87 -26.57 23.12 5.74
N TYR A 88 -26.68 21.98 5.04
CA TYR A 88 -27.89 21.62 4.29
C TYR A 88 -29.15 21.57 5.17
N GLN A 89 -29.06 21.01 6.38
CA GLN A 89 -30.19 20.98 7.32
C GLN A 89 -30.60 22.39 7.78
N ILE A 90 -29.63 23.25 8.10
CA ILE A 90 -29.88 24.63 8.50
C ILE A 90 -30.53 25.40 7.34
N ALA A 91 -30.00 25.25 6.13
CA ALA A 91 -30.49 25.92 4.94
C ALA A 91 -31.89 25.44 4.52
N ARG A 92 -32.25 24.19 4.79
CA ARG A 92 -33.58 23.62 4.52
C ARG A 92 -34.64 24.01 5.54
N LEU A 93 -34.27 24.12 6.82
CA LEU A 93 -35.21 24.39 7.93
C LEU A 93 -35.36 25.89 8.24
N GLY A 94 -34.52 26.75 7.67
CA GLY A 94 -34.63 28.19 7.82
C GLY A 94 -35.91 28.73 7.19
N GLU A 95 -36.81 29.26 8.01
CA GLU A 95 -37.95 30.04 7.50
C GLU A 95 -37.44 31.35 6.90
N HIS A 96 -37.73 31.57 5.62
CA HIS A 96 -37.36 32.81 4.94
C HIS A 96 -38.57 33.69 4.71
N ARG A 97 -38.71 34.75 5.53
CA ARG A 97 -39.60 35.88 5.22
C ARG A 97 -38.81 36.91 4.42
N PHE A 98 -39.23 37.20 3.20
CA PHE A 98 -38.54 38.11 2.29
C PHE A 98 -39.13 39.52 2.32
N SER A 99 -38.25 40.52 2.46
CA SER A 99 -38.54 41.91 2.08
C SER A 99 -37.74 42.30 0.84
N HIS A 100 -38.24 43.25 0.04
CA HIS A 100 -37.55 43.74 -1.16
C HIS A 100 -36.17 44.35 -0.87
N LEU A 101 -35.94 44.88 0.33
CA LEU A 101 -34.63 45.41 0.75
C LEU A 101 -33.58 44.32 1.00
N ASP A 102 -34.00 43.10 1.32
CA ASP A 102 -33.07 41.99 1.59
C ASP A 102 -32.31 41.53 0.33
N ILE A 103 -32.83 41.86 -0.86
CA ILE A 103 -32.19 41.57 -2.15
C ILE A 103 -30.81 42.23 -2.27
N PHE A 104 -30.67 43.46 -1.76
CA PHE A 104 -29.42 44.23 -1.84
C PHE A 104 -28.55 44.05 -0.60
N PHE A 105 -29.15 43.94 0.58
CA PHE A 105 -28.41 43.93 1.86
C PHE A 105 -28.11 42.52 2.40
N LYS A 106 -28.76 41.45 1.91
CA LYS A 106 -28.59 40.07 2.41
C LYS A 106 -28.55 39.03 1.27
N PRO A 107 -27.51 39.06 0.41
CA PRO A 107 -27.42 38.18 -0.77
C PRO A 107 -27.47 36.68 -0.43
N PHE A 108 -26.91 36.27 0.71
CA PHE A 108 -26.93 34.86 1.16
C PHE A 108 -28.34 34.31 1.42
N ILE A 109 -29.26 35.15 1.91
CA ILE A 109 -30.65 34.73 2.19
C ILE A 109 -31.40 34.51 0.88
N VAL A 110 -31.17 35.38 -0.11
CA VAL A 110 -31.73 35.30 -1.46
C VAL A 110 -31.25 34.05 -2.18
N LEU A 111 -29.93 33.79 -2.16
CA LEU A 111 -29.33 32.56 -2.71
C LEU A 111 -29.89 31.28 -2.07
N ASN A 112 -30.22 31.30 -0.77
CA ASN A 112 -30.83 30.14 -0.11
C ASN A 112 -32.27 29.90 -0.56
N ALA A 113 -33.08 30.94 -0.73
CA ALA A 113 -34.46 30.78 -1.18
C ALA A 113 -34.61 30.37 -2.65
N PHE A 114 -33.65 30.72 -3.50
CA PHE A 114 -33.55 30.12 -4.83
C PHE A 114 -33.07 28.65 -4.80
N GLY A 115 -32.81 28.08 -3.62
CA GLY A 115 -32.39 26.69 -3.45
C GLY A 115 -30.94 26.42 -3.85
N ILE A 116 -30.17 27.44 -4.22
CA ILE A 116 -28.80 27.31 -4.72
C ILE A 116 -27.87 26.84 -3.60
N ILE A 117 -27.97 27.42 -2.41
CA ILE A 117 -27.16 27.01 -1.25
C ILE A 117 -27.49 25.57 -0.86
N ASN A 118 -28.79 25.22 -0.78
CA ASN A 118 -29.24 23.85 -0.53
C ASN A 118 -28.65 22.85 -1.53
N TYR A 119 -28.72 23.16 -2.83
CA TYR A 119 -28.16 22.34 -3.89
C TYR A 119 -26.64 22.14 -3.71
N ILE A 120 -25.89 23.23 -3.51
CA ILE A 120 -24.43 23.18 -3.32
C ILE A 120 -24.05 22.34 -2.09
N THR A 121 -24.67 22.61 -0.93
CA THR A 121 -24.36 21.88 0.31
C THR A 121 -24.70 20.39 0.19
N TYR A 122 -25.81 20.06 -0.48
CA TYR A 122 -26.20 18.69 -0.75
C TYR A 122 -25.23 17.99 -1.71
N SER A 123 -24.83 18.67 -2.79
CA SER A 123 -23.82 18.14 -3.73
C SER A 123 -22.47 17.88 -3.04
N ILE A 124 -22.02 18.79 -2.17
CA ILE A 124 -20.79 18.62 -1.38
C ILE A 124 -20.93 17.40 -0.45
N PHE A 125 -22.06 17.25 0.24
CA PHE A 125 -22.31 16.09 1.10
C PHE A 125 -22.25 14.77 0.33
N ILE A 126 -22.95 14.68 -0.81
CA ILE A 126 -22.96 13.47 -1.64
C ILE A 126 -21.56 13.17 -2.20
N ALA A 127 -20.86 14.18 -2.71
CA ALA A 127 -19.49 14.01 -3.21
C ALA A 127 -18.54 13.53 -2.10
N ALA A 128 -18.63 14.12 -0.91
CA ALA A 128 -17.83 13.74 0.24
C ALA A 128 -18.11 12.29 0.69
N LEU A 129 -19.36 11.84 0.66
CA LEU A 129 -19.73 10.45 0.96
C LEU A 129 -19.11 9.47 -0.05
N VAL A 130 -19.24 9.75 -1.35
CA VAL A 130 -18.70 8.89 -2.41
C VAL A 130 -17.18 8.79 -2.30
N VAL A 131 -16.50 9.93 -2.16
CA VAL A 131 -15.03 9.95 -2.02
C VAL A 131 -14.59 9.23 -0.74
N SER A 132 -15.30 9.42 0.38
CA SER A 132 -15.01 8.72 1.63
C SER A 132 -15.12 7.21 1.46
N PHE A 133 -16.17 6.71 0.80
CA PHE A 133 -16.35 5.28 0.54
C PHE A 133 -15.19 4.68 -0.28
N LEU A 134 -14.77 5.38 -1.34
CA LEU A 134 -13.64 4.95 -2.18
C LEU A 134 -12.32 4.93 -1.41
N LEU A 135 -12.05 5.98 -0.61
CA LEU A 135 -10.84 6.08 0.19
C LEU A 135 -10.81 5.04 1.31
N ILE A 136 -11.92 4.81 2.01
CA ILE A 136 -12.03 3.77 3.04
C ILE A 136 -11.75 2.40 2.44
N THR A 137 -12.36 2.09 1.28
CA THR A 137 -12.11 0.84 0.56
C THR A 137 -10.61 0.67 0.24
N LEU A 138 -9.97 1.73 -0.25
CA LEU A 138 -8.53 1.74 -0.55
C LEU A 138 -7.69 1.54 0.72
N VAL A 139 -8.03 2.21 1.82
CA VAL A 139 -7.35 2.07 3.12
C VAL A 139 -7.49 0.65 3.65
N CYS A 140 -8.70 0.06 3.62
CA CYS A 140 -8.93 -1.32 4.04
C CYS A 140 -8.13 -2.31 3.20
N TRP A 141 -8.07 -2.09 1.88
CA TRP A 141 -7.28 -2.93 0.97
C TRP A 141 -5.78 -2.87 1.29
N HIS A 142 -5.19 -1.68 1.40
CA HIS A 142 -3.79 -1.52 1.80
C HIS A 142 -3.54 -2.06 3.21
N GLY A 143 -4.45 -1.82 4.15
CA GLY A 143 -4.38 -2.35 5.51
C GLY A 143 -4.30 -3.88 5.52
N ARG A 144 -5.12 -4.57 4.71
CA ARG A 144 -5.05 -6.03 4.58
C ARG A 144 -3.71 -6.52 4.01
N MET A 145 -3.11 -5.78 3.08
CA MET A 145 -1.79 -6.12 2.53
C MET A 145 -0.69 -5.92 3.59
N ILE A 146 -0.71 -4.80 4.31
CA ILE A 146 0.21 -4.51 5.41
C ILE A 146 0.10 -5.60 6.48
N SER A 147 -1.12 -5.97 6.87
CA SER A 147 -1.39 -7.04 7.84
C SER A 147 -0.77 -8.40 7.48
N ARG A 148 -0.47 -8.64 6.19
CA ARG A 148 0.13 -9.88 5.66
C ARG A 148 1.60 -9.71 5.26
N GLY A 149 2.19 -8.54 5.48
CA GLY A 149 3.57 -8.24 5.10
C GLY A 149 3.83 -8.18 3.58
N ILE A 150 2.79 -8.07 2.74
CA ILE A 150 2.89 -8.11 1.27
C ILE A 150 2.72 -6.74 0.64
N THR A 151 3.36 -6.51 -0.51
CA THR A 151 3.01 -5.40 -1.42
C THR A 151 1.96 -5.83 -2.45
N SER A 152 1.42 -4.86 -3.19
CA SER A 152 0.43 -5.11 -4.23
C SER A 152 0.96 -6.01 -5.35
N VAL A 153 2.24 -5.87 -5.69
CA VAL A 153 2.94 -6.69 -6.68
C VAL A 153 3.24 -8.08 -6.14
N GLU A 154 3.70 -8.18 -4.89
CA GLU A 154 3.96 -9.47 -4.24
C GLU A 154 2.70 -10.31 -4.09
N ARG A 155 1.53 -9.69 -3.89
CA ARG A 155 0.26 -10.40 -3.85
C ARG A 155 0.02 -11.21 -5.14
N LEU A 156 0.36 -10.66 -6.31
CA LEU A 156 0.20 -11.34 -7.59
C LEU A 156 1.14 -12.54 -7.70
N PHE A 157 2.43 -12.33 -7.37
CA PHE A 157 3.40 -13.43 -7.37
C PHE A 157 3.06 -14.52 -6.36
N ASN A 158 2.63 -14.15 -5.15
CA ASN A 158 2.22 -15.09 -4.12
C ASN A 158 1.02 -15.93 -4.55
N GLN A 159 0.06 -15.35 -5.29
CA GLN A 159 -1.06 -16.12 -5.83
C GLN A 159 -0.59 -17.20 -6.80
N ASP A 160 0.38 -16.89 -7.66
CA ASP A 160 0.94 -17.86 -8.60
C ASP A 160 1.79 -18.93 -7.89
N TYR A 161 2.62 -18.53 -6.91
CA TYR A 161 3.37 -19.48 -6.09
C TYR A 161 2.46 -20.40 -5.29
N THR A 162 1.39 -19.89 -4.67
CA THR A 162 0.40 -20.72 -3.98
C THR A 162 -0.18 -21.77 -4.92
N LYS A 163 -0.61 -21.39 -6.13
CA LYS A 163 -1.15 -22.35 -7.11
C LYS A 163 -0.14 -23.42 -7.49
N GLN A 164 1.13 -23.06 -7.69
CA GLN A 164 2.19 -24.00 -8.04
C GLN A 164 2.50 -24.97 -6.89
N CYS A 165 2.64 -24.46 -5.67
CA CYS A 165 2.88 -25.27 -4.48
C CYS A 165 1.72 -26.25 -4.25
N THR A 166 0.46 -25.78 -4.34
CA THR A 166 -0.72 -26.64 -4.16
C THR A 166 -0.76 -27.78 -5.19
N LYS A 167 -0.41 -27.52 -6.45
CA LYS A 167 -0.30 -28.57 -7.48
C LYS A 167 0.76 -29.63 -7.16
N GLN A 168 1.81 -29.23 -6.45
CA GLN A 168 2.89 -30.11 -6.01
C GLN A 168 2.67 -30.70 -4.61
N GLY A 169 1.52 -30.44 -3.98
CA GLY A 169 1.22 -30.90 -2.61
C GLY A 169 1.92 -30.13 -1.49
N PHE A 170 2.54 -28.97 -1.79
CA PHE A 170 3.20 -28.12 -0.81
C PHE A 170 2.35 -26.91 -0.41
N LEU A 171 2.56 -26.42 0.83
CA LEU A 171 1.96 -25.18 1.32
C LEU A 171 2.91 -24.00 1.11
N PHE A 172 2.48 -23.00 0.35
CA PHE A 172 3.21 -21.74 0.24
C PHE A 172 2.99 -20.87 1.48
N VAL A 173 4.10 -20.45 2.11
CA VAL A 173 4.09 -19.52 3.24
C VAL A 173 4.85 -18.25 2.83
N ASN A 174 4.24 -17.09 3.04
CA ASN A 174 4.89 -15.82 2.76
C ASN A 174 6.07 -15.59 3.74
N PRO A 175 7.32 -15.54 3.26
CA PRO A 175 8.49 -15.39 4.14
C PRO A 175 8.55 -14.03 4.84
N TYR A 176 7.83 -13.02 4.33
CA TYR A 176 7.80 -11.66 4.88
C TYR A 176 6.63 -11.41 5.84
N ASP A 177 5.79 -12.41 6.09
CA ASP A 177 4.70 -12.30 7.04
C ASP A 177 5.22 -12.60 8.46
N LEU A 178 5.30 -11.57 9.30
CA LEU A 178 5.72 -11.66 10.71
C LEU A 178 4.51 -11.82 11.65
N GLY A 179 3.29 -11.91 11.11
CA GLY A 179 2.06 -11.84 11.86
C GLY A 179 1.50 -10.42 11.95
N LEU A 180 0.19 -10.32 12.23
CA LEU A 180 -0.57 -9.07 12.14
C LEU A 180 0.11 -7.90 12.87
N VAL A 181 0.37 -8.07 14.18
CA VAL A 181 0.90 -7.00 15.03
C VAL A 181 2.31 -6.59 14.61
N GLU A 182 3.19 -7.56 14.34
CA GLU A 182 4.59 -7.26 14.00
C GLU A 182 4.74 -6.68 12.61
N ASN A 183 3.89 -7.05 11.66
CA ASN A 183 3.85 -6.41 10.36
C ASN A 183 3.51 -4.91 10.48
N TRP A 184 2.52 -4.55 11.31
CA TRP A 184 2.15 -3.15 11.55
C TRP A 184 3.22 -2.37 12.30
N LYS A 185 3.85 -2.97 13.33
CA LYS A 185 4.98 -2.38 14.04
C LYS A 185 6.17 -2.15 13.12
N GLN A 186 6.50 -3.10 12.27
CA GLN A 186 7.58 -2.96 11.27
C GLN A 186 7.24 -1.88 10.23
N PHE A 187 5.99 -1.83 9.77
CA PHE A 187 5.54 -0.85 8.78
C PHE A 187 5.62 0.59 9.27
N PHE A 188 5.15 0.86 10.50
CA PHE A 188 5.22 2.19 11.11
C PHE A 188 6.52 2.45 11.85
N ASN A 189 7.40 1.44 12.01
CA ASN A 189 8.61 1.50 12.81
C ASN A 189 8.35 2.01 14.24
N VAL A 190 7.43 1.34 14.94
CA VAL A 190 7.01 1.69 16.31
C VAL A 190 7.21 0.51 17.25
N ARG A 191 7.74 0.77 18.45
CA ARG A 191 7.92 -0.23 19.51
C ARG A 191 6.94 -0.04 20.66
N THR A 192 6.54 1.20 20.91
CA THR A 192 5.63 1.58 22.00
C THR A 192 4.40 2.35 21.49
N ILE A 193 3.36 2.46 22.33
CA ILE A 193 2.14 3.19 21.98
C ILE A 193 2.37 4.72 21.92
N GLY A 194 3.31 5.24 22.73
CA GLY A 194 3.70 6.64 22.68
C GLY A 194 4.39 7.01 21.36
N GLU A 195 5.26 6.14 20.85
CA GLU A 195 5.83 6.28 19.52
C GLU A 195 4.76 6.20 18.44
N PHE A 196 3.75 5.32 18.58
CA PHE A 196 2.63 5.26 17.64
C PHE A 196 1.91 6.60 17.50
N ILE A 197 1.55 7.25 18.60
CA ILE A 197 0.89 8.58 18.56
C ILE A 197 1.80 9.60 17.86
N ARG A 198 3.08 9.67 18.23
CA ARG A 198 4.03 10.65 17.66
C ARG A 198 4.36 10.37 16.18
N HIS A 199 4.38 9.12 15.76
CA HIS A 199 4.83 8.71 14.42
C HIS A 199 3.68 8.54 13.43
N VAL A 200 2.48 8.25 13.92
CA VAL A 200 1.31 7.97 13.10
C VAL A 200 0.35 9.15 13.04
N LEU A 201 0.05 9.78 14.17
CA LEU A 201 -0.88 10.92 14.20
C LEU A 201 -0.18 12.25 13.90
N TRP A 202 1.09 12.39 14.27
CA TRP A 202 1.88 13.58 13.94
C TRP A 202 2.80 13.36 12.73
N PRO A 203 3.02 14.37 11.86
CA PRO A 203 3.96 14.27 10.75
C PRO A 203 5.38 13.98 11.25
N SER A 204 5.86 12.73 11.06
CA SER A 204 7.21 12.32 11.45
C SER A 204 8.09 11.98 10.25
N THR A 205 9.34 12.44 10.27
CA THR A 205 10.37 12.24 9.24
C THR A 205 11.27 11.03 9.47
N HIS A 206 11.01 10.24 10.53
CA HIS A 206 11.87 9.08 10.87
C HIS A 206 11.96 8.07 9.71
N LEU A 207 12.98 7.24 9.63
CA LEU A 207 13.08 6.28 8.54
C LEU A 207 12.28 4.99 8.83
N PRO A 208 11.84 4.25 7.81
CA PRO A 208 11.31 2.90 8.00
C PRO A 208 12.39 1.98 8.60
N SER A 209 11.96 0.87 9.20
CA SER A 209 12.90 -0.11 9.77
C SER A 209 13.72 -0.79 8.66
N GLY A 210 15.05 -0.76 8.79
CA GLY A 210 15.98 -1.38 7.84
C GLY A 210 16.36 -0.48 6.66
N ASN A 211 17.01 -1.08 5.67
CA ASN A 211 17.55 -0.39 4.48
C ASN A 211 16.83 -0.74 3.17
N GLY A 212 15.75 -1.55 3.23
CA GLY A 212 14.98 -1.96 2.06
C GLY A 212 15.64 -3.02 1.17
N ILE A 213 16.85 -3.47 1.53
CA ILE A 213 17.63 -4.50 0.81
C ILE A 213 17.65 -5.79 1.63
N ILE A 214 17.86 -5.66 2.94
CA ILE A 214 17.96 -6.77 3.88
C ILE A 214 16.62 -6.97 4.56
N TRP A 215 16.10 -8.19 4.42
CA TRP A 215 14.83 -8.60 4.98
C TRP A 215 15.05 -9.83 5.87
N THR A 216 14.41 -9.83 7.02
CA THR A 216 14.39 -10.97 7.95
C THR A 216 13.06 -11.69 7.85
N ASN A 217 13.08 -13.02 7.95
CA ASN A 217 11.85 -13.82 8.05
C ASN A 217 11.30 -13.82 9.48
N CYS A 218 10.17 -14.49 9.67
CA CYS A 218 9.52 -14.72 10.97
C CYS A 218 10.42 -15.39 12.01
N ASN A 219 11.45 -16.14 11.58
CA ASN A 219 12.42 -16.80 12.46
C ASN A 219 13.65 -15.93 12.75
N GLY A 220 13.63 -14.64 12.37
CA GLY A 220 14.75 -13.72 12.55
C GLY A 220 15.96 -13.99 11.63
N GLN A 221 15.83 -14.92 10.68
CA GLN A 221 16.89 -15.26 9.74
C GLN A 221 16.94 -14.25 8.60
N ASN A 222 18.15 -13.85 8.23
CA ASN A 222 18.37 -12.98 7.08
C ASN A 222 18.04 -13.74 5.78
N LEU A 223 16.95 -13.35 5.12
CA LEU A 223 16.49 -13.95 3.86
C LEU A 223 17.51 -13.80 2.73
N ASN A 224 18.43 -12.85 2.85
CA ASN A 224 19.47 -12.60 1.86
C ASN A 224 20.58 -13.67 1.92
N LYS A 225 20.77 -14.34 3.07
CA LYS A 225 21.79 -15.40 3.24
C LYS A 225 21.36 -16.75 2.65
N GLN A 226 20.08 -16.95 2.35
CA GLN A 226 19.57 -18.21 1.77
C GLN A 226 19.86 -18.36 0.26
N THR A 227 20.58 -17.42 -0.36
CA THR A 227 20.98 -17.49 -1.78
C THR A 227 22.32 -18.21 -2.01
N LYS A 228 23.02 -18.66 -0.96
CA LYS A 228 24.04 -19.70 -1.08
C LYS A 228 23.46 -21.01 -0.54
N PRO A 229 23.42 -22.10 -1.33
CA PRO A 229 23.01 -23.40 -0.81
C PRO A 229 24.13 -23.92 0.09
N SER A 230 24.10 -23.54 1.36
CA SER A 230 24.95 -24.14 2.39
C SER A 230 24.33 -25.47 2.79
N SER A 231 24.92 -26.55 2.29
CA SER A 231 24.92 -27.90 2.85
C SER A 231 23.54 -28.41 3.29
N GLN A 232 22.77 -28.90 2.33
CA GLN A 232 21.85 -30.00 2.58
C GLN A 232 22.68 -31.16 3.15
N THR A 233 22.38 -31.57 4.37
CA THR A 233 22.85 -32.83 4.93
C THR A 233 22.35 -33.94 4.01
N ARG A 234 23.31 -34.57 3.34
CA ARG A 234 23.18 -35.73 2.48
C ARG A 234 22.57 -36.89 3.27
N THR A 235 21.33 -37.25 2.95
CA THR A 235 20.98 -38.66 2.75
C THR A 235 20.75 -38.84 1.25
N ASP A 236 21.36 -39.89 0.74
CA ASP A 236 21.70 -40.07 -0.67
C ASP A 236 20.52 -40.00 -1.64
N SER A 237 20.67 -39.21 -2.71
CA SER A 237 20.73 -39.70 -4.11
C SER A 237 20.56 -38.57 -5.15
N LYS A 238 21.64 -38.37 -5.92
CA LYS A 238 21.81 -37.80 -7.27
C LYS A 238 20.87 -36.67 -7.78
N GLN A 239 21.54 -35.57 -8.12
CA GLN A 239 21.10 -34.44 -8.95
C GLN A 239 20.63 -34.87 -10.36
N ASP A 240 19.51 -34.30 -10.82
CA ASP A 240 19.41 -33.49 -12.05
C ASP A 240 17.97 -33.02 -12.22
N ILE A 241 17.72 -31.70 -12.18
CA ILE A 241 16.38 -31.14 -12.41
C ILE A 241 16.22 -30.97 -13.93
N GLN A 242 15.83 -32.08 -14.57
CA GLN A 242 15.22 -32.14 -15.89
C GLN A 242 13.82 -32.77 -15.75
N PRO A 243 12.83 -32.36 -16.56
CA PRO A 243 11.46 -32.84 -16.44
C PRO A 243 11.38 -34.31 -16.88
N LYS A 244 10.93 -35.21 -15.99
CA LYS A 244 10.65 -36.59 -16.35
C LYS A 244 9.33 -36.68 -17.12
N GLU A 245 9.40 -37.21 -18.35
CA GLU A 245 8.26 -37.65 -19.15
C GLU A 245 7.40 -38.70 -18.40
N PRO A 246 6.09 -38.81 -18.73
CA PRO A 246 5.22 -39.75 -18.06
C PRO A 246 5.41 -41.16 -18.65
N MET A 247 5.77 -42.15 -17.83
CA MET A 247 5.58 -43.56 -18.19
C MET A 247 4.19 -44.01 -17.76
N GLU A 248 3.42 -44.39 -18.76
CA GLU A 248 2.19 -45.18 -18.74
C GLU A 248 2.27 -46.37 -17.77
N SER A 249 1.13 -46.66 -17.12
CA SER A 249 0.93 -47.86 -16.31
C SER A 249 -0.17 -48.75 -16.91
N MET A 250 -0.05 -50.05 -16.60
CA MET A 250 -0.97 -51.18 -16.84
C MET A 250 -0.89 -51.80 -18.25
N LYS A 251 -0.92 -53.13 -18.44
CA LYS A 251 -1.61 -54.19 -17.68
C LYS A 251 -1.14 -55.60 -18.12
N ASP A 252 -1.44 -56.57 -17.26
CA ASP A 252 -1.34 -58.03 -17.42
C ASP A 252 -1.78 -58.57 -18.80
N ARG A 253 -0.99 -59.49 -19.38
CA ARG A 253 -1.32 -60.92 -19.65
C ARG A 253 -0.25 -61.55 -20.56
#